data_AF-A0A9Q9HNY1-F1
#
_entry.id   AF-A0A9Q9HNY1-F1
#
_cell.length_a   1.000
_cell.length_b   1.000
_cell.length_c   1.000
_cell.angle_alpha   90.00
_cell.angle_beta   90.00
_cell.angle_gamma   90.00
#
_symmetry.space_group_name_H-M   'P 1'
#
loop_
_entity.id
_entity.type
_entity.pdbx_description
1 polymer ?
#
loop_
_entity_poly.entity_id
_entity_poly.type
_entity_poly.pdbx_seq_one_letter_code
_entity_poly.pdbx_strand_id
1 'polypeptide(L)'
;MAKELEKFKAEHKKLAAGTKKFTTAEGDKIKKRIGISLGNAWEGEDYFRESLAKARADGVTSGKLADFQKNKHFKDGMTTWNKAVDIHQGEVDAMAAFCGEAKAHLAKMSKLAADIEKDLKKRSKTSDSKKDIEALQGALAKEIAGVKKASEYEGKLNAMQKLYAANFQKNVAKIMKEKPDSHDKKLDATELPQLLVDRNLKKYTNQVGTLVKAINAHCVAAIDKAGEDLKAAAPDLKAAAAKYKDLKKINDQYQTVKKKFPGAIDDSKDKKKLLATLKKFNDLTAAAERKLRGTTVTIKKAAA
;
A
#
# COMPACT_ATOMS: atom_id res chain seq x y z
N MET A 1 34.85 44.38 -3.76
CA MET A 1 33.99 43.88 -2.67
C MET A 1 32.52 43.73 -3.11
N ALA A 2 31.89 44.74 -3.74
CA ALA A 2 30.53 44.62 -4.30
C ALA A 2 30.39 43.54 -5.40
N LYS A 3 31.45 43.33 -6.21
CA LYS A 3 31.49 42.28 -7.24
C LYS A 3 31.30 40.85 -6.71
N GLU A 4 31.77 40.54 -5.50
CA GLU A 4 31.61 39.19 -4.92
C GLU A 4 30.18 38.97 -4.39
N LEU A 5 29.58 40.00 -3.78
CA LEU A 5 28.16 39.94 -3.39
C LEU A 5 27.26 39.69 -4.61
N GLU A 6 27.49 40.39 -5.71
CA GLU A 6 26.71 40.20 -6.93
C GLU A 6 26.92 38.81 -7.56
N LYS A 7 28.15 38.25 -7.49
CA LYS A 7 28.40 36.85 -7.89
C LYS A 7 27.63 35.86 -7.01
N PHE A 8 27.64 36.04 -5.69
CA PHE A 8 26.91 35.17 -4.78
C PHE A 8 25.40 35.27 -4.98
N LYS A 9 24.85 36.47 -5.18
CA LYS A 9 23.43 36.67 -5.51
C LYS A 9 23.05 35.99 -6.82
N ALA A 10 23.90 36.11 -7.86
CA ALA A 10 23.65 35.49 -9.16
C ALA A 10 23.64 33.95 -9.07
N GLU A 11 24.65 33.35 -8.41
CA GLU A 11 24.71 31.90 -8.24
C GLU A 11 23.59 31.39 -7.31
N HIS A 12 23.29 32.12 -6.24
CA HIS A 12 22.15 31.80 -5.37
C HIS A 12 20.83 31.80 -6.15
N LYS A 13 20.57 32.84 -6.95
CA LYS A 13 19.34 32.93 -7.77
C LYS A 13 19.22 31.75 -8.74
N LYS A 14 20.34 31.33 -9.35
CA LYS A 14 20.40 30.16 -10.24
C LYS A 14 20.08 28.86 -9.50
N LEU A 15 20.64 28.68 -8.30
CA LEU A 15 20.40 27.49 -7.48
C LEU A 15 18.98 27.45 -6.89
N ALA A 16 18.48 28.58 -6.38
CA ALA A 16 17.14 28.71 -5.80
C ALA A 16 16.01 28.40 -6.79
N ALA A 17 16.23 28.58 -8.10
CA ALA A 17 15.26 28.10 -9.10
C ALA A 17 15.16 26.57 -9.11
N GLY A 18 16.28 25.87 -8.90
CA GLY A 18 16.38 24.41 -8.87
C GLY A 18 15.87 23.76 -7.58
N THR A 19 15.79 24.49 -6.46
CA THR A 19 15.30 23.94 -5.17
C THR A 19 13.80 23.64 -5.20
N LYS A 20 13.03 24.32 -6.07
CA LYS A 20 11.57 24.15 -6.19
C LYS A 20 11.14 22.73 -6.55
N LYS A 21 11.98 21.95 -7.24
CA LYS A 21 11.69 20.54 -7.55
C LYS A 21 11.99 19.58 -6.39
N PHE A 22 12.82 19.98 -5.43
CA PHE A 22 13.27 19.12 -4.33
C PHE A 22 12.52 19.43 -3.04
N THR A 23 11.20 19.21 -3.07
CA THR A 23 10.34 19.43 -1.92
C THR A 23 9.96 18.10 -1.26
N THR A 24 9.59 18.16 0.02
CA THR A 24 9.02 17.00 0.71
C THR A 24 7.72 16.54 0.07
N ALA A 25 6.93 17.47 -0.50
CA ALA A 25 5.68 17.16 -1.18
C ALA A 25 5.88 16.28 -2.43
N GLU A 26 6.89 16.58 -3.25
CA GLU A 26 7.23 15.72 -4.40
C GLU A 26 7.78 14.35 -3.95
N GLY A 27 8.61 14.33 -2.89
CA GLY A 27 9.05 13.07 -2.27
C GLY A 27 7.88 12.21 -1.77
N ASP A 28 6.91 12.81 -1.08
CA ASP A 28 5.71 12.11 -0.60
C ASP A 28 4.83 11.60 -1.74
N LYS A 29 4.75 12.36 -2.85
CA LYS A 29 4.02 11.96 -4.06
C LYS A 29 4.63 10.73 -4.72
N ILE A 30 5.96 10.71 -4.92
CA ILE A 30 6.65 9.53 -5.46
C ILE A 30 6.48 8.34 -4.51
N LYS A 31 6.67 8.53 -3.20
CA LYS A 31 6.46 7.47 -2.20
C LYS A 31 5.04 6.89 -2.25
N LYS A 32 4.03 7.73 -2.45
CA LYS A 32 2.64 7.29 -2.61
C LYS A 32 2.45 6.45 -3.87
N ARG A 33 3.07 6.84 -5.00
CA ARG A 33 3.04 6.04 -6.24
C ARG A 33 3.70 4.68 -6.06
N ILE A 34 4.84 4.61 -5.37
CA ILE A 34 5.49 3.33 -5.00
C ILE A 34 4.54 2.44 -4.19
N GLY A 35 3.82 3.01 -3.23
CA GLY A 35 2.82 2.25 -2.45
C GLY A 35 1.67 1.71 -3.30
N ILE A 36 1.21 2.49 -4.29
CA ILE A 36 0.16 2.06 -5.24
C ILE A 36 0.68 0.98 -6.18
N SER A 37 1.86 1.18 -6.79
CA SER A 37 2.44 0.23 -7.74
C SER A 37 2.80 -1.09 -7.07
N LEU A 38 3.27 -1.08 -5.82
CA LEU A 38 3.47 -2.29 -5.03
C LEU A 38 2.15 -3.05 -4.82
N GLY A 39 1.05 -2.32 -4.52
CA GLY A 39 -0.30 -2.88 -4.45
C GLY A 39 -0.70 -3.63 -5.72
N ASN A 40 -0.54 -2.96 -6.87
CA ASN A 40 -0.86 -3.57 -8.17
C ASN A 40 0.06 -4.78 -8.48
N ALA A 41 1.33 -4.71 -8.08
CA ALA A 41 2.27 -5.80 -8.28
C ALA A 41 1.97 -7.02 -7.40
N TRP A 42 1.29 -6.83 -6.28
CA TRP A 42 0.73 -7.92 -5.49
C TRP A 42 -0.57 -8.48 -6.09
N GLU A 43 -1.48 -7.64 -6.58
CA GLU A 43 -2.67 -8.11 -7.32
C GLU A 43 -2.27 -8.95 -8.55
N GLY A 44 -1.18 -8.57 -9.22
CA GLY A 44 -0.58 -9.36 -10.29
C GLY A 44 -0.04 -10.72 -9.82
N GLU A 45 0.55 -10.79 -8.63
CA GLU A 45 1.00 -12.05 -8.00
C GLU A 45 -0.19 -12.98 -7.73
N ASP A 46 -1.29 -12.44 -7.19
CA ASP A 46 -2.50 -13.20 -6.90
C ASP A 46 -3.11 -13.77 -8.19
N TYR A 47 -3.22 -12.94 -9.23
CA TYR A 47 -3.69 -13.38 -10.53
C TYR A 47 -2.77 -14.45 -11.14
N PHE A 48 -1.44 -14.31 -10.99
CA PHE A 48 -0.50 -15.34 -11.40
C PHE A 48 -0.72 -16.67 -10.66
N ARG A 49 -0.96 -16.63 -9.34
CA ARG A 49 -1.27 -17.81 -8.52
C ARG A 49 -2.57 -18.49 -8.96
N GLU A 50 -3.62 -17.73 -9.22
CA GLU A 50 -4.89 -18.26 -9.76
C GLU A 50 -4.69 -18.90 -11.13
N SER A 51 -3.93 -18.25 -12.01
CA SER A 51 -3.61 -18.76 -13.34
C SER A 51 -2.74 -20.03 -13.29
N LEU A 52 -1.84 -20.15 -12.32
CA LEU A 52 -1.07 -21.37 -12.07
C LEU A 52 -1.97 -22.52 -11.61
N ALA A 53 -2.93 -22.25 -10.72
CA ALA A 53 -3.91 -23.25 -10.30
C ALA A 53 -4.79 -23.73 -11.47
N LYS A 54 -5.25 -22.81 -12.33
CA LYS A 54 -5.98 -23.15 -13.55
C LYS A 54 -5.16 -23.99 -14.51
N ALA A 55 -3.91 -23.61 -14.79
CA ALA A 55 -3.04 -24.38 -15.66
C ALA A 55 -2.79 -25.82 -15.16
N ARG A 56 -2.73 -26.02 -13.84
CA ARG A 56 -2.66 -27.36 -13.24
C ARG A 56 -3.97 -28.14 -13.41
N ALA A 57 -5.12 -27.48 -13.22
CA ALA A 57 -6.42 -28.08 -13.47
C ALA A 57 -6.63 -28.46 -14.95
N ASP A 58 -6.05 -27.69 -15.87
CA ASP A 58 -6.02 -27.97 -17.32
C ASP A 58 -5.05 -29.11 -17.69
N GLY A 59 -4.40 -29.76 -16.72
CA GLY A 59 -3.54 -30.93 -16.94
C GLY A 59 -2.05 -30.65 -17.09
N VAL A 60 -1.57 -29.43 -16.81
CA VAL A 60 -0.12 -29.16 -16.75
C VAL A 60 0.46 -29.72 -15.46
N THR A 61 1.04 -30.92 -15.54
CA THR A 61 1.59 -31.67 -14.38
C THR A 61 3.10 -31.49 -14.18
N SER A 62 3.79 -30.90 -15.16
CA SER A 62 5.22 -30.61 -15.10
C SER A 62 5.54 -29.54 -14.06
N GLY A 63 6.70 -29.61 -13.40
CA GLY A 63 7.21 -28.55 -12.52
C GLY A 63 8.05 -27.49 -13.24
N LYS A 64 8.19 -27.57 -14.56
CA LYS A 64 9.06 -26.70 -15.36
C LYS A 64 8.28 -25.49 -15.89
N LEU A 65 8.84 -24.30 -15.72
CA LEU A 65 8.23 -23.04 -16.18
C LEU A 65 7.88 -23.06 -17.68
N ALA A 66 8.72 -23.67 -18.52
CA ALA A 66 8.52 -23.74 -19.96
C ALA A 66 7.23 -24.47 -20.37
N ASP A 67 6.79 -25.46 -19.60
CA ASP A 67 5.57 -26.21 -19.91
C ASP A 67 4.31 -25.41 -19.54
N PHE A 68 4.39 -24.65 -18.45
CA PHE A 68 3.34 -23.71 -18.06
C PHE A 68 3.17 -22.55 -19.04
N GLN A 69 4.25 -22.07 -19.67
CA GLN A 69 4.18 -20.97 -20.65
C GLN A 69 3.35 -21.31 -21.91
N LYS A 70 3.09 -22.59 -22.17
CA LYS A 70 2.21 -23.05 -23.26
C LYS A 70 0.73 -22.91 -22.90
N ASN A 71 0.39 -22.85 -21.61
CA ASN A 71 -0.98 -22.62 -21.15
C ASN A 71 -1.30 -21.10 -21.20
N LYS A 72 -2.40 -20.75 -21.86
CA LYS A 72 -2.83 -19.37 -22.05
C LYS A 72 -3.04 -18.63 -20.73
N HIS A 73 -3.77 -19.23 -19.78
CA HIS A 73 -4.07 -18.61 -18.49
C HIS A 73 -2.80 -18.30 -17.70
N PHE A 74 -1.86 -19.26 -17.66
CA PHE A 74 -0.56 -19.05 -17.01
C PHE A 74 0.23 -17.92 -17.66
N LYS A 75 0.33 -17.91 -18.99
CA LYS A 75 1.04 -16.86 -19.74
C LYS A 75 0.45 -15.47 -19.48
N ASP A 76 -0.89 -15.37 -19.46
CA ASP A 76 -1.59 -14.12 -19.18
C ASP A 76 -1.32 -13.64 -17.74
N GLY A 77 -1.38 -14.56 -16.77
CA GLY A 77 -1.04 -14.30 -15.36
C GLY A 77 0.38 -13.79 -15.18
N MET A 78 1.36 -14.49 -15.74
CA MET A 78 2.78 -14.13 -15.68
C MET A 78 3.06 -12.76 -16.35
N THR A 79 2.45 -12.52 -17.52
CA THR A 79 2.59 -11.24 -18.24
C THR A 79 2.02 -10.08 -17.43
N THR A 80 0.87 -10.28 -16.79
CA THR A 80 0.21 -9.27 -15.96
C THR A 80 1.05 -8.93 -14.74
N TRP A 81 1.56 -9.96 -14.05
CA TRP A 81 2.42 -9.77 -12.89
C TRP A 81 3.72 -9.06 -13.26
N ASN A 82 4.39 -9.49 -14.34
CA ASN A 82 5.64 -8.88 -14.79
C ASN A 82 5.46 -7.39 -15.10
N LYS A 83 4.40 -7.02 -15.84
CA LYS A 83 4.08 -5.60 -16.12
C LYS A 83 3.89 -4.78 -14.84
N ALA A 84 3.20 -5.34 -13.86
CA ALA A 84 2.97 -4.64 -12.59
C ALA A 84 4.27 -4.47 -11.79
N VAL A 85 5.16 -5.47 -11.82
CA VAL A 85 6.50 -5.41 -11.23
C VAL A 85 7.38 -4.37 -11.93
N ASP A 86 7.36 -4.31 -13.26
CA ASP A 86 8.12 -3.33 -14.04
C ASP A 86 7.69 -1.89 -13.72
N ILE A 87 6.38 -1.65 -13.62
CA ILE A 87 5.82 -0.36 -13.17
C ILE A 87 6.30 -0.04 -11.75
N HIS A 88 6.30 -1.02 -10.85
CA HIS A 88 6.77 -0.82 -9.49
C HIS A 88 8.26 -0.45 -9.45
N GLN A 89 9.12 -1.16 -10.19
CA GLN A 89 10.53 -0.85 -10.30
C GLN A 89 10.75 0.56 -10.85
N GLY A 90 10.01 0.97 -11.88
CA GLY A 90 10.09 2.33 -12.43
C GLY A 90 9.78 3.44 -11.41
N GLU A 91 8.84 3.21 -10.49
CA GLU A 91 8.56 4.17 -9.40
C GLU A 91 9.66 4.18 -8.34
N VAL A 92 10.29 3.04 -8.05
CA VAL A 92 11.45 2.96 -7.15
C VAL A 92 12.65 3.68 -7.76
N ASP A 93 12.91 3.48 -9.06
CA ASP A 93 13.97 4.16 -9.80
C ASP A 93 13.72 5.67 -9.86
N ALA A 94 12.46 6.10 -10.01
CA ALA A 94 12.10 7.51 -9.93
C ALA A 94 12.42 8.12 -8.55
N MET A 95 12.24 7.38 -7.46
CA MET A 95 12.65 7.83 -6.12
C MET A 95 14.18 7.91 -5.99
N ALA A 96 14.90 6.92 -6.51
CA ALA A 96 16.36 6.92 -6.50
C ALA A 96 16.92 8.10 -7.31
N ALA A 97 16.37 8.36 -8.50
CA ALA A 97 16.71 9.49 -9.35
C ALA A 97 16.41 10.83 -8.64
N PHE A 98 15.22 10.98 -8.07
CA PHE A 98 14.85 12.18 -7.29
C PHE A 98 15.84 12.46 -6.15
N CYS A 99 16.18 11.42 -5.37
CA CYS A 99 17.13 11.56 -4.27
C CYS A 99 18.56 11.85 -4.78
N GLY A 100 18.99 11.20 -5.86
CA GLY A 100 20.30 11.41 -6.48
C GLY A 100 20.47 12.84 -7.01
N GLU A 101 19.47 13.35 -7.73
CA GLU A 101 19.45 14.73 -8.20
C GLU A 101 19.43 15.74 -7.03
N ALA A 102 18.65 15.46 -5.98
CA ALA A 102 18.62 16.30 -4.79
C ALA A 102 19.99 16.33 -4.09
N LYS A 103 20.70 15.20 -3.97
CA LYS A 103 22.07 15.13 -3.43
C LYS A 103 23.04 15.95 -4.29
N ALA A 104 22.96 15.83 -5.61
CA ALA A 104 23.81 16.60 -6.53
C ALA A 104 23.55 18.11 -6.42
N HIS A 105 22.29 18.52 -6.26
CA HIS A 105 21.93 19.92 -6.05
C HIS A 105 22.38 20.45 -4.69
N LEU A 106 22.21 19.64 -3.64
CA LEU A 106 22.66 19.94 -2.28
C LEU A 106 24.18 20.18 -2.23
N ALA A 107 24.96 19.40 -2.98
CA ALA A 107 26.41 19.60 -3.07
C ALA A 107 26.79 20.97 -3.64
N LYS A 108 26.07 21.45 -4.68
CA LYS A 108 26.29 22.79 -5.27
C LYS A 108 25.94 23.90 -4.27
N MET A 109 24.83 23.78 -3.57
CA MET A 109 24.42 24.73 -2.54
C MET A 109 25.40 24.76 -1.37
N SER A 110 25.89 23.60 -0.95
CA SER A 110 26.89 23.48 0.12
C SER A 110 28.22 24.12 -0.26
N LYS A 111 28.63 24.00 -1.53
CA LYS A 111 29.81 24.70 -2.05
C LYS A 111 29.64 26.23 -1.99
N LEU A 112 28.51 26.75 -2.46
CA LEU A 112 28.21 28.18 -2.39
C LEU A 112 28.21 28.68 -0.93
N ALA A 113 27.62 27.90 0.00
CA ALA A 113 27.63 28.25 1.41
C ALA A 113 29.05 28.33 1.99
N ALA A 114 29.93 27.39 1.63
CA ALA A 114 31.32 27.40 2.05
C ALA A 114 32.11 28.58 1.46
N ASP A 115 31.84 28.96 0.21
CA ASP A 115 32.47 30.12 -0.44
C ASP A 115 32.02 31.43 0.21
N ILE A 116 30.72 31.57 0.52
CA ILE A 116 30.16 32.68 1.28
C ILE A 116 30.79 32.77 2.68
N GLU A 117 30.92 31.65 3.39
CA GLU A 117 31.53 31.62 4.72
C GLU A 117 33.00 32.06 4.71
N LYS A 118 33.77 31.61 3.71
CA LYS A 118 35.17 32.04 3.51
C LYS A 118 35.27 33.54 3.25
N ASP A 119 34.35 34.10 2.47
CA ASP A 119 34.33 35.54 2.19
C ASP A 119 33.94 36.36 3.44
N LEU A 120 32.93 35.92 4.20
CA LEU A 120 32.54 36.55 5.47
C LEU A 120 33.68 36.62 6.49
N LYS A 121 34.50 35.56 6.59
CA LYS A 121 35.68 35.53 7.48
C LYS A 121 36.75 36.56 7.11
N LYS A 122 36.83 36.95 5.84
CA LYS A 122 37.82 37.95 5.35
C LYS A 122 37.34 39.40 5.51
N ARG A 123 36.08 39.62 5.87
CA ARG A 123 35.47 40.96 5.92
C ARG A 123 35.50 41.58 7.32
N SER A 124 35.89 42.84 7.39
CA SER A 124 35.81 43.63 8.61
C SER A 124 34.36 43.78 9.10
N LYS A 125 34.18 44.06 10.38
CA LYS A 125 32.85 44.34 10.97
C LYS A 125 32.19 45.61 10.41
N THR A 126 32.96 46.50 9.79
CA THR A 126 32.50 47.79 9.23
C THR A 126 32.23 47.73 7.72
N SER A 127 32.32 46.56 7.09
CA SER A 127 32.03 46.41 5.66
C SER A 127 30.54 46.56 5.37
N ASP A 128 30.16 47.56 4.57
CA ASP A 128 28.76 47.86 4.20
C ASP A 128 28.02 46.65 3.62
N SER A 129 28.70 45.80 2.85
CA SER A 129 28.09 44.63 2.22
C SER A 129 28.04 43.37 3.10
N LYS A 130 28.49 43.43 4.37
CA LYS A 130 28.58 42.23 5.23
C LYS A 130 27.21 41.71 5.64
N LYS A 131 26.30 42.60 6.04
CA LYS A 131 24.92 42.24 6.43
C LYS A 131 24.15 41.55 5.30
N ASP A 132 24.33 42.01 4.07
CA ASP A 132 23.69 41.41 2.89
C ASP A 132 24.18 39.98 2.62
N ILE A 133 25.48 39.74 2.83
CA ILE A 133 26.07 38.39 2.66
C ILE A 133 25.62 37.46 3.79
N GLU A 134 25.50 37.96 5.03
CA GLU A 134 24.94 37.19 6.16
C GLU A 134 23.46 36.82 5.93
N ALA A 135 22.66 37.75 5.39
CA ALA A 135 21.28 37.47 5.01
C ALA A 135 21.19 36.40 3.90
N LEU A 136 22.09 36.47 2.90
CA LEU A 136 22.20 35.47 1.84
C LEU A 136 22.60 34.09 2.38
N GLN A 137 23.56 34.04 3.32
CA GLN A 137 23.95 32.79 4.00
C GLN A 137 22.76 32.17 4.75
N GLY A 138 21.98 32.99 5.45
CA GLY A 138 20.78 32.53 6.18
C GLY A 138 19.68 32.00 5.27
N ALA A 139 19.45 32.64 4.12
CA ALA A 139 18.51 32.16 3.11
C ALA A 139 18.96 30.80 2.54
N LEU A 140 20.22 30.73 2.11
CA LEU A 140 20.82 29.51 1.56
C LEU A 140 20.77 28.34 2.55
N ALA A 141 21.02 28.58 3.84
CA ALA A 141 20.94 27.55 4.88
C ALA A 141 19.54 26.94 5.03
N LYS A 142 18.48 27.77 4.93
CA LYS A 142 17.09 27.28 4.97
C LYS A 142 16.76 26.41 3.76
N GLU A 143 17.21 26.82 2.58
CA GLU A 143 17.01 26.05 1.35
C GLU A 143 17.78 24.72 1.39
N ILE A 144 19.04 24.72 1.85
CA ILE A 144 19.87 23.53 2.07
C ILE A 144 19.13 22.51 2.96
N ALA A 145 18.54 22.96 4.07
CA ALA A 145 17.80 22.09 4.96
C ALA A 145 16.58 21.44 4.29
N GLY A 146 15.88 22.19 3.42
CA GLY A 146 14.76 21.67 2.62
C GLY A 146 15.20 20.58 1.63
N VAL A 147 16.23 20.88 0.84
CA VAL A 147 16.77 19.93 -0.16
C VAL A 147 17.38 18.69 0.51
N LYS A 148 18.02 18.84 1.67
CA LYS A 148 18.54 17.71 2.44
C LYS A 148 17.44 16.72 2.81
N LYS A 149 16.31 17.21 3.32
CA LYS A 149 15.15 16.35 3.63
C LYS A 149 14.64 15.60 2.40
N ALA A 150 14.62 16.25 1.23
CA ALA A 150 14.24 15.62 -0.03
C ALA A 150 15.24 14.53 -0.45
N SER A 151 16.54 14.77 -0.29
CA SER A 151 17.62 13.84 -0.65
C SER A 151 17.64 12.53 0.15
N GLU A 152 17.00 12.52 1.31
CA GLU A 152 16.95 11.38 2.24
C GLU A 152 15.66 10.53 2.10
N TYR A 153 14.79 10.84 1.12
CA TYR A 153 13.49 10.18 0.99
C TYR A 153 13.57 8.69 0.71
N GLU A 154 14.63 8.23 0.05
CA GLU A 154 14.91 6.81 -0.17
C GLU A 154 14.98 6.03 1.16
N GLY A 155 15.46 6.66 2.24
CA GLY A 155 15.50 6.08 3.59
C GLY A 155 14.11 5.85 4.20
N LYS A 156 13.06 6.48 3.66
CA LYS A 156 11.68 6.35 4.14
C LYS A 156 10.91 5.20 3.49
N LEU A 157 11.52 4.48 2.56
CA LEU A 157 10.96 3.28 1.96
C LEU A 157 11.33 2.04 2.80
N ASN A 158 10.38 1.14 3.00
CA ASN A 158 10.64 -0.14 3.67
C ASN A 158 11.24 -1.17 2.71
N ALA A 159 11.65 -2.33 3.24
CA ALA A 159 12.27 -3.40 2.46
C ALA A 159 11.38 -3.92 1.32
N MET A 160 10.07 -4.07 1.55
CA MET A 160 9.14 -4.53 0.51
C MET A 160 9.05 -3.52 -0.64
N GLN A 161 8.99 -2.23 -0.33
CA GLN A 161 8.98 -1.17 -1.34
C GLN A 161 10.27 -1.09 -2.15
N LYS A 162 11.41 -1.46 -1.57
CA LYS A 162 12.72 -1.38 -2.25
C LYS A 162 13.06 -2.64 -3.04
N LEU A 163 12.69 -3.80 -2.49
CA LEU A 163 13.26 -5.08 -2.91
C LEU A 163 12.24 -6.02 -3.55
N TYR A 164 10.97 -5.64 -3.68
CA TYR A 164 9.96 -6.53 -4.25
C TYR A 164 10.31 -6.95 -5.68
N ALA A 165 10.60 -5.98 -6.56
CA ALA A 165 11.00 -6.25 -7.94
C ALA A 165 12.35 -6.99 -8.02
N ALA A 166 13.33 -6.62 -7.19
CA ALA A 166 14.60 -7.35 -7.09
C ALA A 166 14.42 -8.84 -6.69
N ASN A 167 13.39 -9.15 -5.90
CA ASN A 167 13.04 -10.51 -5.50
C ASN A 167 12.05 -11.21 -6.44
N PHE A 168 11.62 -10.59 -7.53
CA PHE A 168 10.56 -11.09 -8.40
C PHE A 168 10.82 -12.53 -8.87
N GLN A 169 11.99 -12.79 -9.45
CA GLN A 169 12.34 -14.14 -9.94
C GLN A 169 12.38 -15.18 -8.81
N LYS A 170 12.82 -14.78 -7.62
CA LYS A 170 12.82 -15.64 -6.43
C LYS A 170 11.38 -15.95 -5.99
N ASN A 171 10.47 -14.98 -6.05
CA ASN A 171 9.06 -15.16 -5.72
C ASN A 171 8.38 -16.07 -6.74
N VAL A 172 8.59 -15.85 -8.04
CA VAL A 172 8.11 -16.74 -9.11
C VAL A 172 8.57 -18.18 -8.87
N ALA A 173 9.87 -18.39 -8.65
CA ALA A 173 10.41 -19.73 -8.40
C ALA A 173 9.85 -20.39 -7.14
N LYS A 174 9.58 -19.60 -6.09
CA LYS A 174 8.95 -20.10 -4.86
C LYS A 174 7.51 -20.56 -5.12
N ILE A 175 6.72 -19.75 -5.82
CA ILE A 175 5.31 -20.03 -6.14
C ILE A 175 5.19 -21.27 -7.04
N MET A 176 6.05 -21.37 -8.05
CA MET A 176 6.07 -22.53 -8.97
C MET A 176 6.30 -23.87 -8.24
N LYS A 177 7.04 -23.85 -7.12
CA LYS A 177 7.33 -25.03 -6.29
C LYS A 177 6.25 -25.33 -5.25
N GLU A 178 5.24 -24.48 -5.11
CA GLU A 178 4.12 -24.73 -4.19
C GLU A 178 3.25 -25.87 -4.73
N LYS A 179 2.90 -26.85 -3.86
CA LYS A 179 2.07 -28.00 -4.23
C LYS A 179 0.66 -27.55 -4.68
N PRO A 180 -0.02 -28.27 -5.59
CA PRO A 180 -1.38 -27.93 -6.04
C PRO A 180 -2.36 -27.74 -4.87
N ASP A 181 -2.35 -28.67 -3.92
CA ASP A 181 -3.23 -28.68 -2.73
C ASP A 181 -2.83 -27.65 -1.66
N SER A 182 -1.70 -26.96 -1.88
CA SER A 182 -1.27 -25.90 -0.98
C SER A 182 -2.08 -24.61 -1.16
N HIS A 183 -2.87 -24.48 -2.23
CA HIS A 183 -3.86 -23.41 -2.38
C HIS A 183 -5.03 -23.53 -1.39
N ASP A 184 -5.45 -24.75 -1.03
CA ASP A 184 -6.60 -24.96 -0.13
C ASP A 184 -6.22 -24.92 1.36
N LYS A 185 -4.93 -25.07 1.69
CA LYS A 185 -4.46 -25.20 3.09
C LYS A 185 -3.28 -24.31 3.50
N LYS A 186 -2.70 -23.49 2.61
CA LYS A 186 -1.72 -22.47 3.04
C LYS A 186 -2.38 -21.11 3.23
N LEU A 187 -2.63 -20.83 4.50
CA LEU A 187 -2.46 -19.55 5.18
C LEU A 187 -1.86 -18.44 4.30
N ASP A 188 -2.74 -17.62 3.74
CA ASP A 188 -2.43 -16.45 2.91
C ASP A 188 -1.50 -15.49 3.66
N ALA A 189 -0.20 -15.56 3.41
CA ALA A 189 0.82 -14.75 4.08
C ALA A 189 1.07 -13.41 3.35
N THR A 190 0.39 -13.20 2.22
CA THR A 190 0.66 -12.14 1.23
C THR A 190 -0.43 -11.06 1.20
N GLU A 191 -1.67 -11.35 1.64
CA GLU A 191 -2.73 -10.34 1.86
C GLU A 191 -2.50 -9.45 3.11
N LEU A 192 -1.69 -9.92 4.06
CA LEU A 192 -1.86 -9.50 5.47
C LEU A 192 -1.42 -8.06 5.80
N PRO A 193 -0.38 -7.45 5.20
CA PRO A 193 -0.10 -6.02 5.37
C PRO A 193 -0.98 -5.10 4.51
N GLN A 194 -1.51 -5.59 3.39
CA GLN A 194 -2.31 -4.81 2.45
C GLN A 194 -3.72 -4.49 2.94
N LEU A 195 -4.33 -5.43 3.67
CA LEU A 195 -5.62 -5.22 4.31
C LEU A 195 -5.57 -4.03 5.28
N LEU A 196 -4.39 -3.70 5.82
CA LEU A 196 -4.18 -2.55 6.70
C LEU A 196 -3.97 -1.21 5.96
N VAL A 197 -3.94 -1.21 4.63
CA VAL A 197 -3.84 0.02 3.84
C VAL A 197 -5.20 0.71 3.77
N ASP A 198 -5.24 2.03 3.98
CA ASP A 198 -6.46 2.85 4.07
C ASP A 198 -7.48 2.61 2.94
N ARG A 199 -7.00 2.41 1.70
CA ARG A 199 -7.87 2.10 0.53
C ARG A 199 -8.64 0.80 0.75
N ASN A 200 -7.93 -0.26 1.16
CA ASN A 200 -8.52 -1.58 1.36
C ASN A 200 -9.41 -1.58 2.60
N LEU A 201 -8.98 -0.96 3.70
CA LEU A 201 -9.83 -0.73 4.87
C LEU A 201 -11.14 -0.03 4.49
N LYS A 202 -11.09 1.03 3.69
CA LYS A 202 -12.30 1.73 3.25
C LYS A 202 -13.20 0.84 2.37
N LYS A 203 -12.63 0.14 1.39
CA LYS A 203 -13.35 -0.80 0.52
C LYS A 203 -14.06 -1.88 1.34
N TYR A 204 -13.32 -2.57 2.21
CA TYR A 204 -13.88 -3.65 3.02
C TYR A 204 -14.80 -3.15 4.12
N THR A 205 -14.61 -1.94 4.66
CA THR A 205 -15.56 -1.33 5.60
C THR A 205 -16.91 -1.10 4.93
N ASN A 206 -16.91 -0.59 3.71
CA ASN A 206 -18.14 -0.41 2.93
C ASN A 206 -18.79 -1.76 2.60
N GLN A 207 -17.99 -2.75 2.18
CA GLN A 207 -18.47 -4.09 1.85
C GLN A 207 -19.08 -4.80 3.07
N VAL A 208 -18.43 -4.74 4.24
CA VAL A 208 -18.95 -5.25 5.51
C VAL A 208 -20.29 -4.58 5.84
N GLY A 209 -20.39 -3.26 5.69
CA GLY A 209 -21.64 -2.53 5.89
C GLY A 209 -22.77 -3.00 4.96
N THR A 210 -22.47 -3.19 3.67
CA THR A 210 -23.43 -3.70 2.68
C THR A 210 -23.87 -5.13 2.98
N LEU A 211 -22.94 -6.01 3.34
CA LEU A 211 -23.24 -7.40 3.68
C LEU A 211 -24.13 -7.49 4.93
N VAL A 212 -23.83 -6.75 5.99
CA VAL A 212 -24.65 -6.72 7.21
C VAL A 212 -26.07 -6.24 6.90
N LYS A 213 -26.22 -5.18 6.10
CA LYS A 213 -27.55 -4.70 5.66
C LYS A 213 -28.31 -5.76 4.88
N ALA A 214 -27.65 -6.44 3.94
CA ALA A 214 -28.26 -7.50 3.15
C ALA A 214 -28.67 -8.72 4.00
N ILE A 215 -27.82 -9.15 4.93
CA ILE A 215 -28.14 -10.24 5.87
C ILE A 215 -29.37 -9.88 6.70
N ASN A 216 -29.43 -8.65 7.23
CA ASN A 216 -30.58 -8.19 7.99
C ASN A 216 -31.85 -8.16 7.15
N ALA A 217 -31.79 -7.64 5.91
CA ALA A 217 -32.93 -7.59 5.01
C ALA A 217 -33.47 -8.98 4.70
N HIS A 218 -32.61 -9.93 4.34
CA HIS A 218 -33.02 -11.32 4.10
C HIS A 218 -33.53 -12.01 5.38
N CYS A 219 -32.95 -11.73 6.54
CA CYS A 219 -33.46 -12.28 7.80
C CYS A 219 -34.86 -11.77 8.13
N VAL A 220 -35.15 -10.48 7.88
CA VAL A 220 -36.48 -9.90 8.08
C VAL A 220 -37.47 -10.51 7.07
N ALA A 221 -37.13 -10.50 5.78
CA ALA A 221 -37.97 -11.10 4.75
C ALA A 221 -38.27 -12.59 5.00
N ALA A 222 -37.31 -13.36 5.53
CA ALA A 222 -37.53 -14.75 5.90
C ALA A 222 -38.52 -14.90 7.06
N ILE A 223 -38.50 -14.00 8.05
CA ILE A 223 -39.47 -14.01 9.15
C ILE A 223 -40.86 -13.65 8.64
N ASP A 224 -40.98 -12.61 7.83
CA ASP A 224 -42.26 -12.15 7.28
C ASP A 224 -42.92 -13.26 6.46
N LYS A 225 -42.15 -13.88 5.55
CA LYS A 225 -42.65 -14.99 4.72
C LYS A 225 -42.95 -16.24 5.51
N ALA A 226 -42.23 -16.51 6.60
CA ALA A 226 -42.53 -17.65 7.45
C ALA A 226 -43.88 -17.52 8.18
N GLY A 227 -44.42 -16.30 8.32
CA GLY A 227 -45.79 -16.08 8.80
C GLY A 227 -46.87 -16.50 7.80
N GLU A 228 -46.53 -16.64 6.51
CA GLU A 228 -47.45 -17.03 5.43
C GLU A 228 -47.24 -18.48 4.99
N ASP A 229 -46.01 -18.86 4.66
CA ASP A 229 -45.60 -20.22 4.28
C ASP A 229 -44.12 -20.46 4.65
N LEU A 230 -43.87 -21.50 5.44
CA LEU A 230 -42.53 -21.90 5.87
C LEU A 230 -41.60 -22.24 4.70
N LYS A 231 -42.12 -22.73 3.57
CA LYS A 231 -41.33 -22.98 2.37
C LYS A 231 -40.92 -21.68 1.67
N ALA A 232 -41.72 -20.62 1.79
CA ALA A 232 -41.42 -19.31 1.22
C ALA A 232 -40.26 -18.59 1.93
N ALA A 233 -39.94 -18.94 3.18
CA ALA A 233 -38.83 -18.38 3.94
C ALA A 233 -37.44 -18.98 3.58
N ALA A 234 -37.40 -20.18 3.00
CA ALA A 234 -36.16 -20.91 2.74
C ALA A 234 -35.18 -20.19 1.78
N PRO A 235 -35.62 -19.56 0.66
CA PRO A 235 -34.74 -18.83 -0.23
C PRO A 235 -34.01 -17.66 0.46
N ASP A 236 -34.72 -16.89 1.29
CA ASP A 236 -34.15 -15.75 2.00
C ASP A 236 -33.18 -16.18 3.10
N LEU A 237 -33.48 -17.27 3.83
CA LEU A 237 -32.51 -17.87 4.76
C LEU A 237 -31.22 -18.31 4.05
N LYS A 238 -31.34 -18.93 2.87
CA LYS A 238 -30.18 -19.37 2.07
C LYS A 238 -29.37 -18.18 1.57
N ALA A 239 -30.03 -17.11 1.12
CA ALA A 239 -29.37 -15.87 0.72
C ALA A 239 -28.65 -15.20 1.90
N ALA A 240 -29.29 -15.11 3.06
CA ALA A 240 -28.67 -14.59 4.28
C ALA A 240 -27.43 -15.41 4.70
N ALA A 241 -27.51 -16.74 4.63
CA ALA A 241 -26.38 -17.63 4.93
C ALA A 241 -25.22 -17.47 3.95
N ALA A 242 -25.50 -17.31 2.65
CA ALA A 242 -24.47 -17.04 1.64
C ALA A 242 -23.75 -15.71 1.91
N LYS A 243 -24.50 -14.63 2.18
CA LYS A 243 -23.94 -13.32 2.52
C LYS A 243 -23.16 -13.34 3.84
N TYR A 244 -23.61 -14.12 4.81
CA TYR A 244 -22.87 -14.35 6.06
C TYR A 244 -21.53 -15.05 5.81
N LYS A 245 -21.48 -16.03 4.90
CA LYS A 245 -20.21 -16.69 4.52
C LYS A 245 -19.21 -15.69 3.95
N ASP A 246 -19.66 -14.77 3.10
CA ASP A 246 -18.81 -13.70 2.55
C ASP A 246 -18.32 -12.73 3.64
N LEU A 247 -19.21 -12.32 4.55
CA LEU A 247 -18.87 -11.45 5.69
C LEU A 247 -17.84 -12.12 6.60
N LYS A 248 -18.07 -13.40 6.93
CA LYS A 248 -17.17 -14.19 7.78
C LYS A 248 -15.79 -14.32 7.15
N LYS A 249 -15.72 -14.56 5.82
CA LYS A 249 -14.45 -14.62 5.09
C LYS A 249 -13.64 -13.34 5.27
N ILE A 250 -14.26 -12.17 5.10
CA ILE A 250 -13.61 -10.87 5.30
C ILE A 250 -13.13 -10.72 6.76
N ASN A 251 -13.97 -11.04 7.75
CA ASN A 251 -13.56 -10.92 9.15
C ASN A 251 -12.40 -11.86 9.50
N ASP A 252 -12.46 -13.12 9.07
CA ASP A 252 -11.40 -14.12 9.34
C ASP A 252 -10.06 -13.67 8.74
N GLN A 253 -10.07 -13.08 7.53
CA GLN A 253 -8.89 -12.48 6.91
C GLN A 253 -8.30 -11.39 7.84
N TYR A 254 -9.11 -10.41 8.26
CA TYR A 254 -8.65 -9.30 9.11
C TYR A 254 -8.25 -9.71 10.54
N GLN A 255 -8.89 -10.71 11.15
CA GLN A 255 -8.44 -11.25 12.45
C GLN A 255 -7.11 -12.00 12.31
N THR A 256 -6.91 -12.68 11.18
CA THR A 256 -5.63 -13.33 10.87
C THR A 256 -4.51 -12.30 10.70
N VAL A 257 -4.78 -11.16 10.05
CA VAL A 257 -3.84 -10.01 9.97
C VAL A 257 -3.41 -9.59 11.36
N LYS A 258 -4.40 -9.30 12.21
CA LYS A 258 -4.18 -8.81 13.57
C LYS A 258 -3.29 -9.75 14.38
N LYS A 259 -3.49 -11.06 14.24
CA LYS A 259 -2.73 -12.08 14.96
C LYS A 259 -1.30 -12.28 14.41
N LYS A 260 -1.12 -12.23 13.09
CA LYS A 260 0.16 -12.57 12.44
C LYS A 260 1.10 -11.37 12.27
N PHE A 261 0.58 -10.14 12.22
CA PHE A 261 1.36 -8.93 11.95
C PHE A 261 1.13 -7.83 13.02
N PRO A 262 1.36 -8.12 14.32
CA PRO A 262 1.17 -7.12 15.37
C PRO A 262 2.06 -5.88 15.15
N GLY A 263 3.32 -6.07 14.76
CA GLY A 263 4.26 -4.97 14.49
C GLY A 263 3.77 -4.00 13.40
N ALA A 264 3.16 -4.49 12.31
CA ALA A 264 2.64 -3.61 11.25
C ALA A 264 1.47 -2.73 11.73
N ILE A 265 0.70 -3.19 12.73
CA ILE A 265 -0.37 -2.42 13.37
C ILE A 265 0.23 -1.44 14.38
N ASP A 266 1.23 -1.89 15.14
CA ASP A 266 1.90 -1.09 16.17
C ASP A 266 2.70 0.08 15.58
N ASP A 267 3.34 -0.15 14.44
CA ASP A 267 4.14 0.83 13.69
C ASP A 267 3.28 1.79 12.84
N SER A 268 1.97 1.54 12.74
CA SER A 268 1.06 2.39 11.98
C SER A 268 0.72 3.67 12.73
N LYS A 269 0.80 4.81 12.02
CA LYS A 269 0.33 6.11 12.52
C LYS A 269 -1.16 6.10 12.88
N ASP A 270 -1.93 5.19 12.29
CA ASP A 270 -3.37 5.04 12.49
C ASP A 270 -3.74 3.85 13.38
N LYS A 271 -2.82 3.33 14.21
CA LYS A 271 -3.01 2.18 15.11
C LYS A 271 -4.39 2.14 15.79
N LYS A 272 -4.81 3.25 16.42
CA LYS A 272 -6.11 3.34 17.11
C LYS A 272 -7.29 3.09 16.17
N LYS A 273 -7.27 3.70 14.98
CA LYS A 273 -8.32 3.57 13.95
C LYS A 273 -8.34 2.16 13.36
N LEU A 274 -7.16 1.56 13.13
CA LEU A 274 -7.04 0.17 12.69
C LEU A 274 -7.66 -0.79 13.70
N LEU A 275 -7.26 -0.72 14.97
CA LEU A 275 -7.78 -1.57 16.02
C LEU A 275 -9.30 -1.41 16.21
N ALA A 276 -9.82 -0.18 16.13
CA ALA A 276 -11.25 0.07 16.19
C ALA A 276 -12.01 -0.57 15.01
N THR A 277 -11.46 -0.48 13.79
CA THR A 277 -12.07 -1.08 12.59
C THR A 277 -12.06 -2.61 12.65
N LEU A 278 -10.94 -3.20 13.07
CA LEU A 278 -10.79 -4.64 13.27
C LEU A 278 -11.78 -5.17 14.33
N LYS A 279 -11.95 -4.43 15.43
CA LYS A 279 -12.95 -4.75 16.45
C LYS A 279 -14.36 -4.67 15.87
N LYS A 280 -14.67 -3.62 15.11
CA LYS A 280 -15.98 -3.43 14.47
C LYS A 280 -16.33 -4.58 13.52
N PHE A 281 -15.39 -5.07 12.72
CA PHE A 281 -15.62 -6.22 11.84
C PHE A 281 -16.00 -7.47 12.62
N ASN A 282 -15.29 -7.72 13.73
CA ASN A 282 -15.57 -8.86 14.60
C ASN A 282 -16.96 -8.76 15.25
N ASP A 283 -17.29 -7.58 15.80
CA ASP A 283 -18.57 -7.33 16.45
C ASP A 283 -19.74 -7.48 15.47
N LEU A 284 -19.60 -6.93 14.26
CA LEU A 284 -20.62 -7.03 13.21
C LEU A 284 -20.81 -8.47 12.72
N THR A 285 -19.73 -9.23 12.58
CA THR A 285 -19.79 -10.64 12.17
C THR A 285 -20.49 -11.49 13.23
N ALA A 286 -20.15 -11.30 14.51
CA ALA A 286 -20.81 -11.99 15.61
C ALA A 286 -22.31 -11.62 15.72
N ALA A 287 -22.65 -10.34 15.51
CA ALA A 287 -24.04 -9.89 15.50
C ALA A 287 -24.83 -10.52 14.34
N ALA A 288 -24.26 -10.56 13.14
CA ALA A 288 -24.88 -11.19 11.97
C ALA A 288 -25.09 -12.69 12.17
N GLU A 289 -24.12 -13.39 12.78
CA GLU A 289 -24.26 -14.81 13.12
C GLU A 289 -25.42 -15.06 14.08
N ARG A 290 -25.49 -14.28 15.18
CA ARG A 290 -26.58 -14.39 16.15
C ARG A 290 -27.94 -14.13 15.49
N LYS A 291 -28.03 -13.12 14.63
CA LYS A 291 -29.26 -12.80 13.88
C LYS A 291 -29.68 -13.97 13.01
N LEU A 292 -28.78 -14.51 12.17
CA LEU A 292 -29.07 -15.62 11.27
C LEU A 292 -29.51 -16.89 12.04
N ARG A 293 -28.80 -17.23 13.11
CA ARG A 293 -29.16 -18.36 13.99
C ARG A 293 -30.53 -18.12 14.64
N GLY A 294 -30.76 -16.92 15.19
CA GLY A 294 -32.04 -16.54 15.79
C GLY A 294 -33.20 -16.68 14.81
N THR A 295 -33.07 -16.12 13.60
CA THR A 295 -34.07 -16.24 12.54
C THR A 295 -34.34 -17.70 12.17
N THR A 296 -33.29 -18.51 12.04
CA THR A 296 -33.44 -19.94 11.73
C THR A 296 -34.22 -20.68 12.82
N VAL A 297 -33.96 -20.37 14.10
CA VAL A 297 -34.67 -20.97 15.23
C VAL A 297 -36.14 -20.52 15.26
N THR A 298 -36.41 -19.23 15.05
CA THR A 298 -37.78 -18.70 15.01
C THR A 298 -38.61 -19.38 13.92
N ILE A 299 -38.07 -19.50 12.71
CA ILE A 299 -38.76 -20.15 11.59
C ILE A 299 -38.99 -21.64 11.87
N LYS A 300 -38.01 -22.34 12.46
CA LYS A 300 -38.18 -23.75 12.85
C LYS A 300 -39.23 -23.94 13.94
N LYS A 301 -39.34 -23.03 14.90
CA LYS A 301 -40.38 -23.07 15.94
C LYS A 301 -41.77 -22.79 15.38
N ALA A 302 -41.89 -21.95 14.36
CA ALA A 302 -43.14 -21.74 13.65
C ALA A 302 -43.54 -22.96 12.78
N ALA A 303 -42.60 -23.86 12.51
CA ALA A 303 -42.80 -25.08 11.73
C ALA A 303 -43.11 -26.35 12.55
N ALA A 304 -42.98 -26.27 13.87
CA ALA A 304 -43.20 -27.38 14.80
C ALA A 304 -44.54 -27.19 15.52
#